data_AF-A0A424YTW3-F1
#
_entry.id   AF-A0A424YTW3-F1
#
_cell.length_a   1.000
_cell.length_b   1.000
_cell.length_c   1.000
_cell.angle_alpha   90.00
_cell.angle_beta   90.00
_cell.angle_gamma   90.00
#
_symmetry.space_group_name_H-M   'P 1'
#
loop_
_entity.id
_entity.type
_entity.pdbx_description
1 polymer ?
#
loop_
_entity_poly.entity_id
_entity_poly.type
_entity_poly.pdbx_seq_one_letter_code
_entity_poly.pdbx_strand_id
1 'polypeptide(L)'
;MNIEQWDEYIAVKQAMDDLVKDLEISRPMKEMVQHACINGGKLIRPIILLLTTDLCGGDYKKSINAAVAIEMIHSASLIHDDVLDEGTLRRGAPSMYRQFGCSSAILCGDFLISKAIELISPYDSRAVRDFGRAGMH
;
A
#
# COMPACT_ATOMS: atom_id res chain seq x y z
N MET A 1 13.49 17.57 -10.26
CA MET A 1 12.49 17.73 -9.19
C MET A 1 12.47 16.43 -8.38
N ASN A 2 12.71 16.49 -7.08
CA ASN A 2 12.79 15.31 -6.21
C ASN A 2 11.44 15.10 -5.51
N ILE A 3 10.69 14.08 -5.93
CA ILE A 3 9.34 13.80 -5.40
C ILE A 3 9.34 13.47 -3.91
N GLU A 4 10.46 12.97 -3.38
CA GLU A 4 10.59 12.58 -1.96
C GLU A 4 10.59 13.77 -1.00
N GLN A 5 10.73 15.00 -1.53
CA GLN A 5 10.69 16.24 -0.78
C GLN A 5 9.30 16.90 -0.78
N TRP A 6 8.31 16.28 -1.43
CA TRP A 6 6.96 16.82 -1.52
C TRP A 6 6.16 16.55 -0.25
N ASP A 7 5.30 17.49 0.13
CA ASP A 7 4.47 17.38 1.33
C ASP A 7 3.54 16.16 1.25
N GLU A 8 3.01 15.85 0.06
CA GLU A 8 2.16 14.70 -0.19
C GLU A 8 2.92 13.37 -0.02
N TYR A 9 4.17 13.31 -0.51
CA TYR A 9 5.02 12.14 -0.33
C TYR A 9 5.29 11.89 1.16
N ILE A 10 5.68 12.94 1.88
CA ILE A 10 5.99 12.87 3.31
C ILE A 10 4.75 12.47 4.10
N ALA A 11 3.58 13.05 3.79
CA ALA A 11 2.32 12.74 4.46
C ALA A 11 1.91 11.26 4.30
N VAL A 12 2.00 10.71 3.09
CA VAL A 12 1.66 9.30 2.83
C VAL A 12 2.64 8.38 3.55
N LYS A 13 3.94 8.67 3.46
CA LYS A 13 4.97 7.85 4.10
C LYS A 13 4.81 7.84 5.62
N GLN A 14 4.59 9.00 6.22
CA GLN A 14 4.33 9.12 7.66
C GLN A 14 3.06 8.35 8.07
N ALA A 15 1.97 8.49 7.31
CA ALA A 15 0.73 7.77 7.58
C ALA A 15 0.91 6.24 7.50
N MET A 16 1.72 5.74 6.56
CA MET A 16 2.06 4.32 6.46
C MET A 16 2.90 3.86 7.66
N ASP A 17 3.92 4.62 8.04
CA ASP A 17 4.80 4.29 9.18
C ASP A 17 4.00 4.25 10.50
N ASP A 18 3.14 5.23 10.74
CA ASP A 18 2.27 5.29 11.92
C ASP A 18 1.27 4.13 11.93
N LEU A 19 0.63 3.87 10.79
CA LEU A 19 -0.30 2.75 10.65
C LEU A 19 0.38 1.42 11.02
N VAL A 20 1.57 1.16 10.47
CA VAL A 20 2.30 -0.07 10.73
C VAL A 20 2.73 -0.16 12.19
N LYS A 21 3.14 0.95 12.80
CA LYS A 21 3.49 1.02 14.22
C LYS A 21 2.31 0.64 15.12
N ASP A 22 1.10 1.07 14.77
CA ASP A 22 -0.10 0.87 15.58
C ASP A 22 -0.80 -0.49 15.36
N LEU A 23 -0.39 -1.26 14.33
CA LEU A 23 -0.94 -2.60 14.11
C LEU A 23 -0.61 -3.56 15.28
N GLU A 24 -1.66 -4.10 15.89
CA GLU A 24 -1.63 -5.19 16.87
C GLU A 24 -1.63 -6.56 16.17
N ILE A 25 -0.50 -6.89 15.56
CA ILE A 25 -0.30 -8.14 14.81
C ILE A 25 0.95 -8.86 15.31
N SER A 26 1.11 -10.13 14.91
CA SER A 26 2.31 -10.90 15.24
C SER A 26 3.57 -10.21 14.71
N ARG A 27 4.67 -10.31 15.46
CA ARG A 27 5.95 -9.72 15.06
C ARG A 27 6.39 -10.12 13.64
N PRO A 28 6.31 -11.40 13.22
CA PRO A 28 6.65 -11.78 11.85
C PRO A 28 5.79 -11.09 10.79
N MET A 29 4.49 -10.95 11.01
CA MET A 29 3.61 -10.24 10.08
C MET A 29 3.98 -8.75 10.01
N LYS A 30 4.29 -8.13 11.16
CA LYS A 30 4.72 -6.73 11.22
C LYS A 30 5.99 -6.49 10.42
N GLU A 31 6.98 -7.38 10.53
CA GLU A 31 8.23 -7.32 9.75
C GLU A 31 7.97 -7.46 8.24
N MET A 32 7.04 -8.35 7.82
CA MET A 32 6.65 -8.49 6.40
C MET A 32 5.92 -7.26 5.87
N VAL A 33 4.98 -6.69 6.64
CA VAL A 33 4.26 -5.47 6.25
C VAL A 33 5.23 -4.29 6.16
N GLN A 34 6.15 -4.15 7.12
CA GLN A 34 7.23 -3.16 7.05
C GLN A 34 8.06 -3.35 5.79
N HIS A 35 8.47 -4.58 5.47
CA HIS A 35 9.20 -4.87 4.24
C HIS A 35 8.40 -4.45 2.99
N ALA A 36 7.12 -4.78 2.92
CA ALA A 36 6.25 -4.46 1.79
C ALA A 36 5.97 -2.96 1.62
N CYS A 37 5.93 -2.20 2.72
CA CYS A 37 5.56 -0.79 2.74
C CYS A 37 6.77 0.16 2.71
N ILE A 38 7.90 -0.23 3.32
CA ILE A 38 9.06 0.64 3.55
C ILE A 38 10.14 0.44 2.48
N ASN A 39 10.22 -0.73 1.82
CA ASN A 39 11.27 -1.01 0.84
C ASN A 39 11.02 -0.39 -0.53
N GLY A 40 11.22 0.93 -0.57
CA GLY A 40 11.39 1.69 -1.78
C GLY A 40 10.09 1.83 -2.56
N GLY A 41 9.87 3.01 -3.11
CA GLY A 41 8.70 3.33 -3.89
C GLY A 41 8.67 4.83 -4.06
N LYS A 42 8.38 5.28 -5.28
CA LYS A 42 8.17 6.72 -5.52
C LYS A 42 6.78 7.18 -5.07
N LEU A 43 5.97 6.28 -4.50
CA LEU A 43 4.61 6.55 -4.02
C LEU A 43 3.77 7.27 -5.09
N ILE A 44 3.95 6.90 -6.36
CA ILE A 44 3.36 7.64 -7.49
C ILE A 44 1.84 7.58 -7.44
N ARG A 45 1.26 6.39 -7.21
CA ARG A 45 -0.19 6.20 -7.16
C ARG A 45 -0.86 7.00 -6.04
N PRO A 46 -0.41 6.91 -4.77
CA PRO A 46 -0.99 7.72 -3.70
C PRO A 46 -0.79 9.22 -3.94
N ILE A 47 0.37 9.67 -4.43
CA ILE A 47 0.61 11.10 -4.70
C ILE A 47 -0.31 11.63 -5.80
N ILE A 48 -0.54 10.86 -6.86
CA ILE A 48 -1.51 11.25 -7.90
C ILE A 48 -2.90 11.45 -7.30
N LEU A 49 -3.34 10.58 -6.39
CA LEU A 49 -4.64 10.75 -5.72
C LEU A 49 -4.67 12.06 -4.93
N LEU A 50 -3.65 12.33 -4.10
CA LEU A 50 -3.60 13.52 -3.26
C LEU A 50 -3.60 14.81 -4.09
N LEU A 51 -2.76 14.88 -5.12
CA LEU A 51 -2.71 16.02 -6.03
C LEU A 51 -4.04 16.21 -6.79
N THR A 52 -4.69 15.11 -7.18
CA THR A 52 -5.99 15.17 -7.85
C THR A 52 -7.08 15.69 -6.91
N THR A 53 -7.03 15.32 -5.62
CA THR A 53 -7.95 15.86 -4.61
C THR A 53 -7.83 17.38 -4.53
N ASP A 54 -6.61 17.91 -4.41
CA ASP A 54 -6.38 19.36 -4.35
C ASP A 54 -6.76 20.07 -5.66
N LEU A 55 -6.41 19.47 -6.81
CA LEU A 55 -6.78 20.00 -8.13
C LEU A 55 -8.30 20.13 -8.29
N CYS A 56 -9.08 19.22 -7.68
CA CYS A 56 -10.55 19.27 -7.69
C CYS A 56 -11.14 20.21 -6.62
N GLY A 57 -10.31 20.95 -5.87
CA GLY A 57 -10.72 21.86 -4.81
C GLY A 57 -11.00 21.17 -3.46
N GLY A 58 -10.55 19.94 -3.29
CA GLY A 58 -10.58 19.21 -2.02
C GLY A 58 -9.42 19.59 -1.09
N ASP A 59 -9.38 18.93 0.08
CA ASP A 59 -8.25 18.95 0.99
C ASP A 59 -7.62 17.56 0.99
N TYR A 60 -6.44 17.40 0.37
CA TYR A 60 -5.77 16.11 0.24
C TYR A 60 -5.57 15.40 1.58
N LYS A 61 -5.50 16.11 2.70
CA LYS A 61 -5.35 15.50 4.03
C LYS A 61 -6.50 14.56 4.37
N LYS A 62 -7.69 14.81 3.82
CA LYS A 62 -8.87 13.93 3.96
C LYS A 62 -8.77 12.68 3.07
N SER A 63 -7.88 12.67 2.08
CA SER A 63 -7.66 11.57 1.15
C SER A 63 -6.46 10.69 1.51
N ILE A 64 -5.76 10.97 2.62
CA ILE A 64 -4.57 10.19 3.02
C ILE A 64 -4.90 8.71 3.20
N ASN A 65 -6.00 8.35 3.88
CA ASN A 65 -6.35 6.94 4.07
C ASN A 65 -6.65 6.23 2.74
N ALA A 66 -7.34 6.90 1.81
CA ALA A 66 -7.54 6.37 0.46
C ALA A 66 -6.22 6.21 -0.30
N ALA A 67 -5.28 7.14 -0.15
CA ALA A 67 -3.96 7.05 -0.77
C ALA A 67 -3.17 5.85 -0.22
N VAL A 68 -3.15 5.67 1.11
CA VAL A 68 -2.53 4.50 1.75
C VAL A 68 -3.20 3.20 1.31
N ALA A 69 -4.53 3.16 1.20
CA ALA A 69 -5.27 1.99 0.71
C ALA A 69 -4.84 1.59 -0.72
N ILE A 70 -4.65 2.58 -1.61
CA ILE A 70 -4.16 2.33 -2.98
C ILE A 70 -2.75 1.72 -2.96
N GLU A 71 -1.83 2.25 -2.14
CA GLU A 71 -0.48 1.70 -2.06
C GLU A 71 -0.48 0.30 -1.42
N MET A 72 -1.36 0.02 -0.47
CA MET A 72 -1.51 -1.32 0.11
C MET A 72 -1.99 -2.36 -0.90
N ILE A 73 -3.00 -2.05 -1.71
CA ILE A 73 -3.41 -2.94 -2.80
C ILE A 73 -2.30 -3.10 -3.83
N HIS A 74 -1.58 -2.01 -4.15
CA HIS A 74 -0.44 -2.11 -5.05
C HIS A 74 0.61 -3.07 -4.49
N SER A 75 1.03 -2.91 -3.23
CA SER A 75 1.99 -3.81 -2.60
C SER A 75 1.48 -5.25 -2.54
N ALA A 76 0.19 -5.47 -2.25
CA ALA A 76 -0.42 -6.80 -2.25
C ALA A 76 -0.31 -7.48 -3.62
N SER A 77 -0.69 -6.79 -4.71
CA SER A 77 -0.57 -7.34 -6.07
C SER A 77 0.87 -7.74 -6.40
N LEU A 78 1.85 -6.89 -6.05
CA LEU A 78 3.26 -7.20 -6.28
C LEU A 78 3.74 -8.44 -5.51
N ILE A 79 3.29 -8.63 -4.27
CA ILE A 79 3.65 -9.81 -3.46
C ILE A 79 3.05 -11.07 -4.08
N HIS A 80 1.79 -11.01 -4.50
CA HIS A 80 1.12 -12.14 -5.14
C HIS A 80 1.73 -12.45 -6.51
N ASP A 81 2.09 -11.44 -7.31
CA ASP A 81 2.83 -11.61 -8.57
C ASP A 81 4.17 -12.35 -8.34
N ASP A 82 4.95 -11.94 -7.34
CA ASP A 82 6.22 -12.60 -7.01
C ASP A 82 6.02 -14.08 -6.63
N VAL A 83 4.88 -14.44 -6.03
CA VAL A 83 4.52 -15.83 -5.73
C VAL A 83 4.11 -16.59 -6.99
N LEU A 84 3.26 -15.99 -7.84
CA LEU A 84 2.72 -16.60 -9.05
C LEU A 84 3.81 -16.85 -10.10
N ASP A 85 4.72 -15.87 -10.28
CA ASP A 85 5.79 -15.92 -11.27
C ASP A 85 7.06 -16.62 -10.75
N GLU A 86 7.05 -17.13 -9.52
CA GLU A 86 8.22 -17.62 -8.79
C GLU A 86 9.37 -16.59 -8.78
N GLY A 87 9.01 -15.30 -8.76
CA GLY A 87 9.92 -14.17 -8.77
C GLY A 87 10.80 -14.15 -7.53
N THR A 88 12.11 -14.32 -7.70
CA THR A 88 13.06 -14.40 -6.56
C THR A 88 13.65 -13.06 -6.15
N LEU A 89 13.54 -12.03 -7.00
CA LEU A 89 14.08 -10.70 -6.77
C LEU A 89 13.04 -9.62 -7.03
N ARG A 90 13.04 -8.59 -6.19
CA ARG A 90 12.24 -7.38 -6.31
C ARG A 90 13.14 -6.17 -6.07
N ARG A 91 13.28 -5.33 -7.11
CA ARG A 91 14.10 -4.09 -7.06
C ARG A 91 15.55 -4.33 -6.57
N GLY A 92 16.12 -5.46 -6.94
CA GLY A 92 17.49 -5.85 -6.57
C GLY A 92 17.64 -6.50 -5.19
N ALA A 93 16.56 -6.62 -4.40
CA ALA A 93 16.53 -7.36 -3.14
C ALA A 93 15.76 -8.69 -3.30
N PRO A 94 15.95 -9.68 -2.40
CA PRO A 94 15.11 -10.88 -2.38
C PRO A 94 13.62 -10.52 -2.28
N SER A 95 12.77 -11.20 -3.07
CA SER A 95 11.32 -11.05 -2.94
C SER A 95 10.82 -11.59 -1.59
N MET A 96 9.61 -11.20 -1.19
CA MET A 96 8.99 -11.75 0.02
C MET A 96 8.73 -13.25 -0.10
N TYR A 97 8.33 -13.72 -1.30
CA TYR A 97 8.23 -15.14 -1.61
C TYR A 97 9.54 -15.87 -1.29
N ARG A 98 10.68 -15.31 -1.70
CA ARG A 98 11.98 -15.92 -1.46
C ARG A 98 12.45 -15.80 0.00
N GLN A 99 12.15 -14.69 0.66
CA GLN A 99 12.62 -14.39 2.01
C GLN A 99 11.81 -15.09 3.10
N PHE A 100 10.49 -15.09 2.97
CA PHE A 100 9.55 -15.57 4.01
C PHE A 100 8.81 -16.85 3.60
N GLY A 101 8.90 -17.26 2.33
CA GLY A 101 8.22 -18.43 1.81
C GLY A 101 6.82 -18.12 1.26
N CYS A 102 6.29 -19.06 0.46
CA CYS A 102 5.03 -18.91 -0.27
C CYS A 102 3.84 -18.58 0.64
N SER A 103 3.58 -19.39 1.66
CA SER A 103 2.41 -19.21 2.53
C SER A 103 2.43 -17.86 3.26
N SER A 104 3.60 -17.44 3.75
CA SER A 104 3.75 -16.16 4.43
C SER A 104 3.56 -14.96 3.49
N ALA A 105 4.07 -15.06 2.26
CA ALA A 105 3.86 -14.04 1.24
C ALA A 105 2.38 -13.90 0.86
N ILE A 106 1.68 -15.02 0.62
CA ILE A 106 0.23 -15.01 0.33
C ILE A 106 -0.54 -14.35 1.48
N LEU A 107 -0.30 -14.78 2.72
CA LEU A 107 -0.98 -14.24 3.92
C LEU A 107 -0.70 -12.75 4.13
N CYS A 108 0.51 -12.27 3.80
CA CYS A 108 0.82 -10.86 3.88
C CYS A 108 0.06 -10.05 2.82
N GLY A 109 -0.03 -10.55 1.58
CA GLY A 109 -0.86 -9.93 0.55
C GLY A 109 -2.33 -9.84 0.95
N ASP A 110 -2.90 -10.93 1.49
CA ASP A 110 -4.29 -10.96 1.97
C ASP A 110 -4.53 -9.97 3.14
N PHE A 111 -3.56 -9.87 4.04
CA PHE A 111 -3.58 -8.88 5.12
C PHE A 111 -3.62 -7.45 4.58
N LEU A 112 -2.78 -7.13 3.59
CA LEU A 112 -2.73 -5.79 2.99
C LEU A 112 -4.03 -5.45 2.25
N ILE A 113 -4.63 -6.40 1.53
CA ILE A 113 -5.95 -6.23 0.89
C ILE A 113 -7.01 -5.92 1.95
N SER A 114 -7.05 -6.71 3.03
CA SER A 114 -8.00 -6.52 4.12
C SER A 114 -7.84 -5.16 4.79
N LYS A 115 -6.58 -4.72 5.00
CA LYS A 115 -6.30 -3.42 5.59
C LYS A 115 -6.67 -2.26 4.67
N ALA A 116 -6.47 -2.42 3.37
CA ALA A 116 -6.88 -1.44 2.38
C ALA A 116 -8.41 -1.26 2.34
N ILE A 117 -9.18 -2.36 2.49
CA ILE A 117 -10.64 -2.32 2.61
C ILE A 117 -11.06 -1.55 3.87
N GLU A 118 -10.41 -1.79 5.01
CA GLU A 118 -10.68 -1.05 6.24
C GLU A 118 -10.45 0.46 6.04
N LEU A 119 -9.33 0.84 5.40
CA LEU A 119 -8.97 2.23 5.16
C LEU A 119 -9.90 2.96 4.19
N ILE A 120 -10.41 2.28 3.16
CA ILE A 120 -11.34 2.88 2.18
C ILE A 120 -12.79 2.91 2.69
N SER A 121 -13.13 2.09 3.70
CA SER A 121 -14.50 1.95 4.21
C SER A 121 -15.21 3.24 4.66
N PRO A 122 -14.52 4.28 5.18
CA PRO A 122 -15.19 5.52 5.59
C PRO A 122 -15.56 6.45 4.42
N TYR A 123 -15.06 6.19 3.21
CA TYR A 123 -15.35 7.01 2.03
C TYR A 123 -16.71 6.65 1.43
N ASP A 124 -17.21 7.49 0.53
CA ASP A 124 -18.53 7.30 -0.04
C ASP A 124 -18.65 6.00 -0.86
N SER A 125 -19.89 5.51 -1.01
CA SER A 125 -20.17 4.24 -1.67
C SER A 125 -19.65 4.13 -3.12
N ARG A 126 -19.48 5.26 -3.83
CA ARG A 126 -18.91 5.25 -5.18
C ARG A 126 -17.41 5.01 -5.10
N ALA A 127 -16.69 5.73 -4.24
CA ALA A 127 -15.26 5.52 -4.04
C ALA A 127 -14.94 4.06 -3.64
N VAL A 128 -15.71 3.50 -2.69
CA VAL A 128 -15.54 2.09 -2.26
C VAL A 128 -15.80 1.10 -3.41
N ARG A 129 -16.84 1.33 -4.22
CA ARG A 129 -17.13 0.47 -5.39
C ARG A 129 -16.05 0.56 -6.46
N ASP A 130 -15.59 1.76 -6.77
CA ASP A 130 -14.56 1.98 -7.79
C ASP A 130 -13.23 1.35 -7.36
N PHE A 131 -12.88 1.48 -6.07
CA PHE A 131 -11.74 0.80 -5.46
C PHE A 131 -11.84 -0.73 -5.57
N GLY A 132 -12.99 -1.31 -5.23
CA GLY A 132 -13.22 -2.76 -5.35
C GLY A 132 -13.15 -3.26 -6.81
N ARG A 133 -13.71 -2.49 -7.75
CA ARG A 133 -13.66 -2.82 -9.19
C ARG A 133 -12.24 -2.81 -9.75
N ALA A 134 -11.39 -1.91 -9.27
CA ALA A 134 -10.00 -1.83 -9.72
C ALA A 134 -9.20 -3.11 -9.43
N GLY A 135 -9.56 -3.88 -8.40
CA GLY A 135 -8.92 -5.16 -8.07
C GLY A 135 -9.48 -6.39 -8.81
N MET A 136 -10.48 -6.22 -9.69
CA MET A 136 -11.13 -7.32 -10.41
C MET A 136 -10.66 -7.45 -11.88
N HIS A 137 -9.69 -6.64 -12.30
CA HIS A 137 -9.16 -6.56 -13.66
C HIS A 137 -7.65 -6.76 -13.64
#